data_AF-A0A182LTX5-F1
#
_entry.id   AF-A0A182LTX5-F1
#
_cell.length_a   1.000
_cell.length_b   1.000
_cell.length_c   1.000
_cell.angle_alpha   90.00
_cell.angle_beta   90.00
_cell.angle_gamma   90.00
#
_symmetry.space_group_name_H-M   'P 1'
#
loop_
_entity.id
_entity.type
_entity.pdbx_description
1 polymer ?
#
loop_
_entity_poly.entity_id
_entity_poly.type
_entity_poly.pdbx_seq_one_letter_code
_entity_poly.pdbx_strand_id
1 'polypeptide(L)'
;MGEDAIRWSYPRRYESLTEYKQANFGSKDAVERSYNAYSNIHIARSEAKKHIDRITTEGKCQVPKPKIIPASNDRTKIFTPHCTILHRCEADTGCCAPTQTCAPKSTSEVKLFFYVSNDTYVSNVGPRQQSIVTTLTFTNHTECHCVQLDSLLDQRGSRPQHSLENSAEGSGGSSGSSISLSCTCPQHFKPVIDNESQCYCDCVSSDRDCIRFKEGYENFSMETRKCIRSKKCNVPRCEYGMYNRHEGRCPKKIERINEQFPQYR
;
A
#
# COMPACT_ATOMS: atom_id res chain seq x y z
N MET A 1 4.86 39.28 -63.45
CA MET A 1 5.85 38.67 -64.36
C MET A 1 7.16 38.67 -63.58
N GLY A 2 7.75 37.60 -63.11
CA GLY A 2 7.66 36.14 -63.23
C GLY A 2 8.90 35.61 -62.45
N GLU A 3 9.10 34.38 -62.02
CA GLU A 3 8.46 33.09 -62.24
C GLU A 3 8.84 32.23 -61.00
N ASP A 4 7.86 31.60 -60.34
CA ASP A 4 8.12 30.57 -59.33
C ASP A 4 8.52 29.28 -60.03
N ALA A 5 9.82 29.01 -60.11
CA ALA A 5 10.35 27.78 -60.68
C ALA A 5 10.11 26.60 -59.73
N ILE A 6 9.05 25.82 -60.01
CA ILE A 6 8.83 24.51 -59.40
C ILE A 6 9.93 23.57 -59.86
N ARG A 7 10.92 23.33 -58.98
CA ARG A 7 12.04 22.41 -59.23
C ARG A 7 11.54 20.96 -59.14
N TRP A 8 11.14 20.38 -60.27
CA TRP A 8 10.90 18.94 -60.38
C TRP A 8 12.22 18.19 -60.26
N SER A 9 12.48 17.54 -59.12
CA SER A 9 13.59 16.59 -59.02
C SER A 9 13.18 15.26 -59.63
N TYR A 10 13.80 14.87 -60.74
CA TYR A 10 13.67 13.52 -61.28
C TYR A 10 14.11 12.50 -60.22
N PRO A 11 13.41 11.35 -60.08
CA PRO A 11 13.79 10.33 -59.10
C PRO A 11 15.22 9.85 -59.39
N ARG A 12 16.02 9.70 -58.32
CA ARG A 12 17.41 9.21 -58.42
C ARG A 12 17.43 7.92 -59.23
N ARG A 13 18.26 7.87 -60.27
CA ARG A 13 18.53 6.64 -61.00
C ARG A 13 19.34 5.75 -60.05
N TYR A 14 18.77 4.63 -59.63
CA TYR A 14 19.44 3.68 -58.75
C TYR A 14 20.72 3.17 -59.41
N GLU A 15 21.83 3.15 -58.66
CA GLU A 15 23.16 2.78 -59.17
C GLU A 15 23.29 1.27 -59.35
N SER A 16 22.43 0.49 -58.68
CA SER A 16 22.37 -0.96 -58.84
C SER A 16 20.96 -1.52 -58.65
N LEU A 17 20.72 -2.72 -59.18
CA LEU A 17 19.48 -3.47 -58.92
C LEU A 17 19.29 -3.76 -57.43
N THR A 18 20.38 -3.92 -56.67
CA THR A 18 20.35 -4.13 -55.21
C THR A 18 19.84 -2.89 -54.48
N GLU A 19 20.31 -1.71 -54.87
CA GLU A 19 19.87 -0.43 -54.30
C GLU A 19 18.39 -0.16 -54.64
N TYR A 20 17.98 -0.37 -55.89
CA TYR A 20 16.57 -0.31 -56.30
C TYR A 20 15.71 -1.22 -55.41
N LYS A 21 16.15 -2.47 -55.20
CA LYS A 21 15.40 -3.42 -54.40
C LYS A 21 15.31 -3.01 -52.93
N GLN A 22 16.40 -2.55 -52.33
CA GLN A 22 16.41 -2.10 -50.94
C GLN A 22 15.56 -0.85 -50.72
N ALA A 23 15.59 0.10 -51.66
CA ALA A 23 14.83 1.34 -51.58
C ALA A 23 13.32 1.15 -51.80
N ASN A 24 12.92 0.20 -52.66
CA ASN A 24 11.51 -0.01 -53.01
C ASN A 24 10.84 -1.16 -52.25
N PHE A 25 11.59 -2.18 -51.82
CA PHE A 25 11.07 -3.37 -51.14
C PHE A 25 11.63 -3.58 -49.72
N GLY A 26 12.50 -2.69 -49.24
CA GLY A 26 13.11 -2.74 -47.92
C GLY A 26 14.43 -3.51 -47.86
N SER A 27 15.19 -3.31 -46.78
CA SER A 27 16.45 -4.03 -46.54
C SER A 27 16.23 -5.35 -45.80
N LYS A 28 17.14 -6.31 -46.00
CA LYS A 28 17.15 -7.59 -45.27
C LYS A 28 17.09 -7.37 -43.75
N ASP A 29 17.88 -6.43 -43.24
CA ASP A 29 17.94 -6.10 -41.82
C ASP A 29 16.63 -5.47 -41.30
N ALA A 30 15.88 -4.74 -42.14
CA ALA A 30 14.59 -4.18 -41.76
C ALA A 30 13.52 -5.28 -41.64
N VAL A 31 13.54 -6.26 -42.55
CA VAL A 31 12.65 -7.43 -42.51
C VAL A 31 12.97 -8.29 -41.29
N GLU A 32 14.25 -8.59 -41.06
CA GLU A 32 14.69 -9.38 -39.90
C GLU A 32 14.32 -8.72 -38.57
N ARG A 33 14.54 -7.41 -38.43
CA ARG A 33 14.12 -6.67 -37.22
C ARG A 33 12.60 -6.72 -37.02
N SER A 34 11.82 -6.56 -38.09
CA SER A 34 10.36 -6.61 -38.02
C SER A 34 9.86 -7.99 -37.63
N TYR A 35 10.45 -9.05 -38.21
CA TYR A 35 10.15 -10.44 -37.86
C TYR A 35 10.49 -10.75 -36.40
N ASN A 36 11.69 -10.36 -35.95
CA ASN A 36 12.12 -10.55 -34.56
C ASN A 36 11.21 -9.80 -33.59
N ALA A 37 10.84 -8.55 -33.90
CA ALA A 37 9.90 -7.79 -33.08
C ALA A 37 8.53 -8.48 -32.99
N TYR A 38 7.99 -8.94 -34.11
CA TYR A 38 6.71 -9.68 -34.13
C TYR A 38 6.78 -10.98 -33.33
N SER A 39 7.83 -11.78 -33.53
CA SER A 39 8.08 -13.04 -32.80
C SER A 39 8.18 -12.79 -31.30
N ASN A 40 8.94 -11.77 -30.88
CA ASN A 40 9.10 -11.40 -29.48
C ASN A 40 7.77 -10.97 -28.83
N ILE A 41 6.93 -10.20 -29.55
CA ILE A 41 5.59 -9.83 -29.07
C ILE A 41 4.72 -11.08 -28.88
N HIS A 42 4.79 -12.03 -29.82
CA HIS A 42 4.06 -13.29 -29.73
C HIS A 42 4.49 -14.13 -28.53
N ILE A 43 5.79 -14.24 -28.28
CA ILE A 43 6.36 -14.91 -27.11
C ILE A 43 5.89 -14.22 -25.83
N ALA A 44 6.05 -12.89 -25.75
CA ALA A 44 5.63 -12.12 -24.58
C ALA A 44 4.13 -12.27 -24.28
N ARG A 45 3.28 -12.31 -25.31
CA ARG A 45 1.84 -12.56 -25.17
C ARG A 45 1.54 -13.97 -24.65
N SER A 46 2.28 -14.98 -25.12
CA SER A 46 2.18 -16.35 -24.64
C SER A 46 2.58 -16.46 -23.15
N GLU A 47 3.70 -15.85 -22.78
CA GLU A 47 4.17 -15.82 -21.38
C GLU A 47 3.20 -15.05 -20.47
N ALA A 48 2.64 -13.93 -20.94
CA ALA A 48 1.61 -13.20 -20.22
C ALA A 48 0.36 -14.05 -19.97
N LYS A 49 -0.09 -14.83 -20.98
CA LYS A 49 -1.21 -15.76 -20.82
C LYS A 49 -0.91 -16.83 -19.78
N LYS A 50 0.25 -17.48 -19.84
CA LYS A 50 0.67 -18.47 -18.83
C LYS A 50 0.69 -17.88 -17.42
N HIS A 51 1.14 -16.64 -17.29
CA HIS A 51 1.14 -15.94 -16.01
C HIS A 51 -0.29 -15.69 -15.49
N ILE A 52 -1.19 -15.24 -16.36
CA ILE A 52 -2.62 -15.06 -16.03
C ILE A 52 -3.23 -16.39 -15.57
N ASP A 53 -2.96 -17.48 -16.29
CA ASP A 53 -3.47 -18.80 -15.94
C ASP A 53 -2.98 -19.21 -14.54
N ARG A 54 -1.68 -19.03 -14.23
CA ARG A 54 -1.11 -19.30 -12.90
C ARG A 54 -1.74 -18.44 -11.79
N ILE A 55 -1.94 -17.15 -12.02
CA ILE A 55 -2.59 -16.28 -11.02
C ILE A 55 -4.04 -16.69 -10.79
N THR A 56 -4.74 -17.15 -11.82
CA THR A 56 -6.14 -17.58 -11.73
C THR A 56 -6.28 -18.90 -10.96
N THR A 57 -5.31 -19.81 -11.09
CA THR A 57 -5.33 -21.11 -10.42
C THR A 57 -4.74 -21.08 -9.01
N GLU A 58 -3.58 -20.46 -8.84
CA GLU A 58 -2.79 -20.49 -7.59
C GLU A 58 -2.93 -19.20 -6.78
N GLY A 59 -3.14 -18.07 -7.45
CA GLY A 59 -3.18 -16.74 -6.84
C GLY A 59 -4.57 -16.29 -6.38
N LYS A 60 -5.60 -17.14 -6.48
CA LYS A 60 -6.98 -16.76 -6.18
C LYS A 60 -7.18 -16.48 -4.69
N CYS A 61 -7.88 -15.39 -4.36
CA CYS A 61 -8.35 -15.13 -3.00
C CYS A 61 -9.42 -16.14 -2.58
N GLN A 62 -8.99 -17.25 -1.98
CA GLN A 62 -9.89 -18.32 -1.54
C GLN A 62 -9.37 -19.03 -0.30
N VAL A 63 -8.08 -19.40 -0.28
CA VAL A 63 -7.48 -20.15 0.82
C VAL A 63 -6.73 -19.20 1.76
N PRO A 64 -7.15 -19.10 3.04
CA PRO A 64 -6.42 -18.36 4.07
C PRO A 64 -4.95 -18.81 4.20
N LYS A 65 -4.02 -17.88 4.37
CA LYS A 65 -2.58 -18.18 4.54
C LYS A 65 -2.19 -18.17 6.03
N PRO A 66 -1.26 -19.05 6.47
CA PRO A 66 -0.77 -19.05 7.84
C PRO A 66 0.05 -17.78 8.13
N LYS A 67 -0.25 -17.11 9.23
CA LYS A 67 0.47 -15.93 9.73
C LYS A 67 0.79 -16.07 11.21
N ILE A 68 1.93 -15.51 11.60
CA ILE A 68 2.39 -15.45 12.98
C ILE A 68 1.75 -14.23 13.63
N ILE A 69 0.89 -14.46 14.62
CA ILE A 69 0.16 -13.43 15.36
C ILE A 69 0.63 -13.44 16.82
N PRO A 70 0.95 -12.28 17.43
CA PRO A 70 1.24 -12.21 18.86
C PRO A 70 0.11 -12.81 19.69
N ALA A 71 0.45 -13.51 20.77
CA ALA A 71 -0.53 -14.09 21.69
C ALA A 71 -1.42 -13.00 22.32
N SER A 72 -0.82 -11.84 22.62
CA SER A 72 -1.50 -10.68 23.19
C SER A 72 -0.79 -9.39 22.81
N ASN A 73 -1.51 -8.27 22.88
CA ASN A 73 -0.93 -6.92 22.81
C ASN A 73 -0.50 -6.39 24.19
N ASP A 74 -0.84 -7.09 25.27
CA ASP A 74 -0.45 -6.75 26.63
C ASP A 74 1.04 -7.00 26.84
N ARG A 75 1.79 -5.93 27.15
CA ARG A 75 3.25 -5.98 27.36
C ARG A 75 3.64 -6.25 28.81
N THR A 76 2.68 -6.29 29.74
CA THR A 76 2.93 -6.54 31.17
C THR A 76 3.06 -8.03 31.51
N LYS A 77 2.67 -8.89 30.56
CA LYS A 77 2.63 -10.33 30.68
C LYS A 77 3.49 -10.96 29.60
N ILE A 78 4.26 -11.97 29.99
CA ILE A 78 5.04 -12.76 29.07
C ILE A 78 4.24 -14.02 28.76
N PHE A 79 3.85 -14.17 27.50
CA PHE A 79 3.16 -15.36 27.00
C PHE A 79 4.19 -16.33 26.41
N THR A 80 4.11 -17.61 26.77
CA THR A 80 4.89 -18.69 26.20
C THR A 80 3.95 -19.72 25.57
N PRO A 81 3.98 -19.91 24.24
CA PRO A 81 4.77 -19.15 23.26
C PRO A 81 4.31 -17.69 23.10
N HIS A 82 5.20 -16.78 22.66
CA HIS A 82 4.87 -15.36 22.48
C HIS A 82 3.92 -15.10 21.30
N CYS A 83 3.92 -16.00 20.32
CA CYS A 83 3.10 -15.91 19.12
C CYS A 83 2.40 -17.23 18.85
N THR A 84 1.37 -17.18 18.02
CA THR A 84 0.64 -18.33 17.49
C THR A 84 0.51 -18.24 15.98
N ILE A 85 0.23 -19.36 15.32
CA ILE A 85 -0.04 -19.43 13.89
C ILE A 85 -1.55 -19.46 13.70
N LEU A 86 -2.08 -18.50 12.94
CA LEU A 86 -3.48 -18.45 12.53
C LEU A 86 -3.57 -18.31 11.03
N HIS A 87 -4.63 -18.84 10.44
CA HIS A 87 -4.91 -18.60 9.04
C HIS A 87 -5.68 -17.30 8.87
N ARG A 88 -5.18 -16.41 8.01
CA ARG A 88 -5.72 -15.07 7.79
C ARG A 88 -5.92 -14.80 6.29
N CYS A 89 -6.91 -13.95 6.02
CA CYS A 89 -7.19 -13.37 4.71
C CYS A 89 -6.83 -11.90 4.82
N GLU A 90 -5.84 -11.48 4.05
CA GLU A 90 -5.35 -10.12 3.94
C GLU A 90 -5.07 -9.81 2.46
N ALA A 91 -4.72 -8.56 2.15
CA ALA A 91 -4.47 -8.11 0.78
C ALA A 91 -3.42 -8.95 0.00
N ASP A 92 -2.50 -9.62 0.70
CA ASP A 92 -1.45 -10.49 0.14
C ASP A 92 -1.85 -11.98 0.05
N THR A 93 -3.06 -12.33 0.50
CA THR A 93 -3.55 -13.71 0.51
C THR A 93 -3.92 -14.17 -0.90
N GLY A 94 -4.52 -13.30 -1.71
CA GLY A 94 -4.81 -13.58 -3.10
C GLY A 94 -4.97 -12.31 -3.94
N CYS A 95 -4.95 -12.48 -5.26
CA CYS A 95 -5.11 -11.41 -6.23
C CYS A 95 -6.60 -11.11 -6.46
N CYS A 96 -6.96 -9.85 -6.27
CA CYS A 96 -8.31 -9.32 -6.49
C CYS A 96 -8.26 -8.20 -7.56
N ALA A 97 -9.44 -7.77 -8.03
CA ALA A 97 -9.53 -6.59 -8.90
C ALA A 97 -9.00 -5.32 -8.18
N PRO A 98 -8.59 -4.26 -8.91
CA PRO A 98 -7.95 -3.09 -8.31
C PRO A 98 -8.75 -2.37 -7.21
N THR A 99 -10.08 -2.46 -7.22
CA THR A 99 -10.98 -1.85 -6.21
C THR A 99 -11.37 -2.81 -5.09
N GLN A 100 -10.83 -4.02 -5.11
CA GLN A 100 -11.18 -5.09 -4.20
C GLN A 100 -9.99 -5.51 -3.34
N THR A 101 -10.26 -6.01 -2.15
CA THR A 101 -9.26 -6.61 -1.27
C THR A 101 -9.68 -8.01 -0.87
N CYS A 102 -8.71 -8.85 -0.55
CA CYS A 102 -8.97 -10.21 -0.08
C CYS A 102 -9.31 -10.20 1.41
N ALA A 103 -10.51 -10.66 1.74
CA ALA A 103 -11.08 -10.59 3.09
C ALA A 103 -11.71 -11.94 3.49
N PRO A 104 -11.91 -12.20 4.80
CA PRO A 104 -12.58 -13.40 5.24
C PRO A 104 -14.02 -13.46 4.71
N LYS A 105 -14.37 -14.60 4.13
CA LYS A 105 -15.75 -14.98 3.82
C LYS A 105 -16.37 -15.77 4.96
N SER A 106 -15.59 -16.63 5.60
CA SER A 106 -15.99 -17.38 6.79
C SER A 106 -14.85 -17.48 7.80
N THR A 107 -15.21 -17.60 9.08
CA THR A 107 -14.27 -17.65 10.20
C THR A 107 -14.72 -18.66 11.24
N SER A 108 -13.76 -19.23 11.98
CA SER A 108 -13.98 -20.04 13.16
C SER A 108 -13.27 -19.45 14.38
N GLU A 109 -13.82 -19.71 15.55
CA GLU A 109 -13.22 -19.32 16.82
C GLU A 109 -12.36 -20.49 17.33
N VAL A 110 -11.10 -20.22 17.66
CA VAL A 110 -10.15 -21.23 18.15
C VAL A 110 -9.60 -20.81 19.51
N LYS A 111 -9.60 -21.76 20.45
CA LYS A 111 -9.05 -21.57 21.79
C LYS A 111 -7.66 -22.19 21.84
N LEU A 112 -6.69 -21.39 22.27
CA LEU A 112 -5.30 -21.79 22.38
C LEU A 112 -4.80 -21.52 23.79
N PHE A 113 -3.83 -22.31 24.24
CA PHE A 113 -3.35 -22.32 25.61
C PHE A 113 -1.94 -21.76 25.68
N PHE A 114 -1.72 -20.88 26.65
CA PHE A 114 -0.44 -20.20 26.85
C PHE A 114 -0.04 -20.28 28.31
N TYR A 115 1.26 -20.46 28.54
CA TYR A 115 1.85 -20.17 29.84
C TYR A 115 2.04 -18.67 29.98
N VAL A 116 1.56 -18.10 31.09
CA VAL A 116 1.64 -16.67 31.37
C VAL A 116 2.46 -16.44 32.63
N SER A 117 3.48 -15.59 32.54
CA SER A 117 4.25 -15.09 33.69
C SER A 117 4.23 -13.57 33.74
N ASN A 118 4.32 -13.00 34.94
CA ASN A 118 4.39 -11.55 35.11
C ASN A 118 5.81 -11.07 34.78
N ASP A 119 5.92 -9.90 34.16
CA ASP A 119 7.19 -9.23 33.86
C ASP A 119 7.79 -8.60 35.14
N THR A 120 8.13 -9.42 36.13
CA THR A 120 9.01 -8.96 37.21
C THR A 120 10.41 -9.41 36.88
N TYR A 121 11.14 -8.53 36.20
CA TYR A 121 12.59 -8.54 36.05
C TYR A 121 13.25 -8.38 37.43
N VAL A 122 13.06 -9.37 38.32
CA VAL A 122 13.79 -9.46 39.58
C VAL A 122 14.87 -10.51 39.37
N SER A 123 15.99 -10.06 38.85
CA SER A 123 17.26 -10.75 39.03
C SER A 123 17.47 -10.93 40.54
N ASN A 124 17.72 -12.17 40.97
CA ASN A 124 18.13 -12.60 42.33
C ASN A 124 17.09 -13.21 43.28
N VAL A 125 16.11 -14.00 42.82
CA VAL A 125 15.47 -14.99 43.72
C VAL A 125 15.03 -16.23 42.92
N GLY A 126 15.66 -17.39 43.15
CA GLY A 126 14.95 -18.67 42.96
C GLY A 126 13.99 -18.86 44.13
N PRO A 127 12.75 -19.39 43.97
CA PRO A 127 12.36 -20.49 43.09
C PRO A 127 11.12 -20.23 42.21
N ARG A 128 11.02 -20.98 41.08
CA ARG A 128 9.83 -21.20 40.22
C ARG A 128 8.79 -20.08 40.20
N GLN A 129 8.96 -19.11 39.30
CA GLN A 129 7.82 -18.31 38.83
C GLN A 129 6.76 -19.28 38.30
N GLN A 130 5.63 -19.40 38.99
CA GLN A 130 4.54 -20.30 38.59
C GLN A 130 3.91 -19.73 37.31
N SER A 131 4.22 -20.33 36.17
CA SER A 131 3.52 -19.99 34.94
C SER A 131 2.08 -20.50 35.01
N ILE A 132 1.12 -19.60 34.81
CA ILE A 132 -0.30 -19.97 34.82
C ILE A 132 -0.72 -20.29 33.40
N VAL A 133 -1.37 -21.44 33.20
CA VAL A 133 -1.97 -21.79 31.91
C VAL A 133 -3.23 -20.94 31.72
N THR A 134 -3.21 -20.07 30.71
CA THR A 134 -4.34 -19.22 30.32
C THR A 134 -4.84 -19.64 28.95
N THR A 135 -6.16 -19.71 28.80
CA THR A 135 -6.80 -19.94 27.50
C THR A 135 -7.08 -18.59 26.85
N LEU A 136 -6.55 -18.39 25.64
CA LEU A 136 -6.84 -17.24 24.80
C LEU A 136 -7.66 -17.68 23.60
N THR A 137 -8.52 -16.80 23.13
CA THR A 137 -9.44 -17.09 22.03
C THR A 137 -9.11 -16.22 20.82
N PHE A 138 -9.03 -16.85 19.66
CA PHE A 138 -8.64 -16.20 18.41
C PHE A 138 -9.64 -16.49 17.30
N THR A 139 -9.68 -15.60 16.32
CA THR A 139 -10.41 -15.81 15.07
C THR A 139 -9.47 -16.41 14.03
N ASN A 140 -9.82 -17.58 13.52
CA ASN A 140 -9.15 -18.26 12.43
C ASN A 140 -10.01 -18.16 11.17
N HIS A 141 -9.47 -17.66 10.06
CA HIS A 141 -10.25 -17.54 8.83
C HIS A 141 -10.30 -18.92 8.14
N THR A 142 -11.44 -19.29 7.58
CA THR A 142 -11.65 -20.62 6.96
C THR A 142 -11.86 -20.55 5.45
N GLU A 143 -12.32 -19.41 4.93
CA GLU A 143 -12.47 -19.15 3.50
C GLU A 143 -12.28 -17.65 3.24
N CYS A 144 -11.66 -17.28 2.12
CA CYS A 144 -11.50 -15.88 1.70
C CYS A 144 -12.33 -15.59 0.44
N HIS A 145 -12.61 -14.30 0.20
CA HIS A 145 -13.11 -13.81 -1.09
C HIS A 145 -12.73 -12.34 -1.30
N CYS A 146 -12.83 -11.89 -2.55
CA CYS A 146 -12.61 -10.50 -2.90
C CYS A 146 -13.84 -9.65 -2.53
N VAL A 147 -13.64 -8.63 -1.71
CA VAL A 147 -14.68 -7.66 -1.30
C VAL A 147 -14.34 -6.28 -1.85
N GLN A 148 -15.37 -5.47 -2.15
CA GLN A 148 -15.15 -4.06 -2.48
C GLN A 148 -14.65 -3.31 -1.24
N LEU A 149 -13.73 -2.36 -1.44
CA LEU A 149 -13.16 -1.58 -0.34
C LEU A 149 -14.23 -0.75 0.41
N ASP A 150 -15.25 -0.26 -0.30
CA ASP A 150 -16.32 0.56 0.28
C ASP A 150 -17.21 -0.23 1.25
N SER A 151 -17.44 -1.53 0.98
CA SER A 151 -18.27 -2.40 1.83
C SER A 151 -17.65 -2.70 3.21
N LEU A 152 -16.36 -2.43 3.39
CA LEU A 152 -15.67 -2.56 4.68
C LEU A 152 -15.83 -1.30 5.56
N LEU A 153 -16.18 -0.15 4.96
CA LEU A 153 -16.45 1.09 5.68
C LEU A 153 -17.90 1.13 6.22
N ASP A 154 -18.86 0.58 5.46
CA ASP A 154 -20.28 0.60 5.84
C ASP A 154 -20.67 -0.39 6.95
N GLN A 155 -19.92 -1.49 7.14
CA GLN A 155 -20.23 -2.47 8.18
C GLN A 155 -19.86 -2.03 9.60
N ARG A 156 -19.13 -0.92 9.78
CA ARG A 156 -18.90 -0.29 11.10
C ARG A 156 -19.92 0.80 11.44
N GLY A 157 -20.82 1.16 10.51
CA GLY A 157 -21.68 2.34 10.63
C GLY A 157 -23.17 2.10 10.94
N SER A 158 -23.66 0.87 10.96
CA SER A 158 -25.11 0.63 11.08
C SER A 158 -25.59 0.47 12.53
N ARG A 159 -25.83 1.59 13.22
CA ARG A 159 -26.78 1.67 14.34
C ARG A 159 -27.68 2.89 14.14
N PRO A 160 -29.01 2.74 14.02
CA PRO A 160 -29.87 3.83 13.57
C PRO A 160 -30.35 4.68 14.76
N GLN A 161 -30.20 6.00 14.69
CA GLN A 161 -31.08 6.90 15.45
C GLN A 161 -31.14 8.31 14.86
N HIS A 162 -32.27 8.56 14.20
CA HIS A 162 -33.14 9.72 14.28
C HIS A 162 -32.56 11.15 14.34
N SER A 163 -33.14 11.96 13.44
CA SER A 163 -33.71 13.32 13.64
C SER A 163 -32.90 14.58 13.29
N LEU A 164 -33.40 15.22 12.22
CA LEU A 164 -33.84 16.63 12.08
C LEU A 164 -32.79 17.75 11.89
N GLU A 165 -32.80 18.29 10.65
CA GLU A 165 -33.03 19.69 10.25
C GLU A 165 -32.42 20.86 11.07
N ASN A 166 -31.55 21.66 10.43
CA ASN A 166 -31.82 23.02 9.91
C ASN A 166 -30.56 23.91 9.82
N SER A 167 -30.67 24.89 8.90
CA SER A 167 -29.63 25.72 8.30
C SER A 167 -29.24 27.00 9.08
N ALA A 168 -28.06 27.52 8.69
CA ALA A 168 -27.67 28.94 8.52
C ALA A 168 -27.10 29.80 9.69
N GLU A 169 -25.85 30.22 9.44
CA GLU A 169 -25.22 31.57 9.57
C GLU A 169 -24.98 32.26 10.93
N GLY A 170 -23.74 32.80 11.08
CA GLY A 170 -23.42 33.91 12.00
C GLY A 170 -22.05 33.83 12.71
N SER A 171 -21.10 34.69 12.34
CA SER A 171 -19.75 34.80 12.93
C SER A 171 -19.70 35.65 14.21
N GLY A 172 -18.86 35.27 15.19
CA GLY A 172 -18.47 36.12 16.33
C GLY A 172 -17.80 35.32 17.45
N GLY A 173 -16.52 35.59 17.72
CA GLY A 173 -15.66 34.70 18.51
C GLY A 173 -15.83 34.78 20.03
N SER A 174 -15.80 33.60 20.68
CA SER A 174 -14.93 33.25 21.81
C SER A 174 -15.36 31.89 22.39
N SER A 175 -14.38 31.04 22.65
CA SER A 175 -14.43 29.97 23.65
C SER A 175 -15.65 29.06 23.59
N GLY A 176 -15.68 28.16 22.61
CA GLY A 176 -16.69 27.11 22.51
C GLY A 176 -16.16 25.97 21.65
N SER A 177 -15.90 24.85 22.30
CA SER A 177 -15.44 23.59 21.72
C SER A 177 -16.41 23.06 20.65
N SER A 178 -16.19 23.41 19.38
CA SER A 178 -16.63 22.57 18.26
C SER A 178 -15.44 21.72 17.87
N ILE A 179 -15.43 20.46 18.30
CA ILE A 179 -14.40 19.50 17.91
C ILE A 179 -14.54 19.26 16.42
N SER A 180 -13.87 20.07 15.61
CA SER A 180 -13.47 19.68 14.27
C SER A 180 -12.52 18.51 14.44
N LEU A 181 -13.06 17.28 14.46
CA LEU A 181 -12.28 16.04 14.52
C LEU A 181 -11.32 15.89 13.31
N SER A 182 -11.40 16.79 12.33
CA SER A 182 -10.53 16.84 11.15
C SER A 182 -9.29 17.70 11.40
N CYS A 183 -8.13 17.05 11.43
CA CYS A 183 -6.83 17.70 11.38
C CYS A 183 -6.51 18.21 9.97
N THR A 184 -5.68 19.25 9.88
CA THR A 184 -5.20 19.76 8.59
C THR A 184 -4.00 18.92 8.13
N CYS A 185 -4.11 18.33 6.95
CA CYS A 185 -3.12 17.42 6.38
C CYS A 185 -2.39 18.00 5.17
N PRO A 186 -1.17 17.52 4.88
CA PRO A 186 -0.47 17.81 3.62
C PRO A 186 -1.33 17.50 2.38
N GLN A 187 -1.08 18.18 1.26
CA GLN A 187 -1.94 18.18 0.06
C GLN A 187 -2.41 16.80 -0.45
N HIS A 188 -1.54 15.79 -0.37
CA HIS A 188 -1.84 14.43 -0.83
C HIS A 188 -2.36 13.50 0.29
N PHE A 189 -2.39 13.96 1.54
CA PHE A 189 -2.83 13.17 2.69
C PHE A 189 -4.23 13.59 3.11
N LYS A 190 -5.01 12.62 3.57
CA LYS A 190 -6.35 12.87 4.09
C LYS A 190 -6.36 12.69 5.61
N PRO A 191 -7.17 13.47 6.33
CA PRO A 191 -7.34 13.27 7.76
C PRO A 191 -8.08 11.96 8.01
N VAL A 192 -7.52 11.14 8.90
CA VAL A 192 -8.08 9.89 9.40
C VAL A 192 -8.19 10.00 10.90
N ILE A 193 -9.34 9.62 11.45
CA ILE A 193 -9.60 9.67 12.90
C ILE A 193 -9.48 8.23 13.41
N ASP A 194 -8.59 8.00 14.39
CA ASP A 194 -8.49 6.70 15.05
C ASP A 194 -9.64 6.49 16.05
N ASN A 195 -9.82 5.26 16.52
CA ASN A 195 -10.85 4.85 17.49
C ASN A 195 -10.76 5.63 18.82
N GLU A 196 -9.59 6.20 19.13
CA GLU A 196 -9.33 7.06 20.29
C GLU A 196 -9.59 8.56 20.02
N SER A 197 -10.26 8.90 18.91
CA SER A 197 -10.53 10.29 18.48
C SER A 197 -9.29 11.11 18.13
N GLN A 198 -8.13 10.47 17.95
CA GLN A 198 -6.90 11.13 17.53
C GLN A 198 -6.83 11.21 15.99
N CYS A 199 -6.74 12.44 15.45
CA CYS A 199 -6.62 12.64 14.01
C CYS A 199 -5.17 12.58 13.52
N TYR A 200 -4.92 11.76 12.50
CA TYR A 200 -3.65 11.63 11.82
C TYR A 200 -3.81 11.74 10.31
N CYS A 201 -2.71 12.02 9.61
CA CYS A 201 -2.71 12.21 8.17
C CYS A 201 -2.20 10.95 7.47
N ASP A 202 -3.05 10.30 6.69
CA ASP A 202 -2.71 9.06 5.99
C ASP A 202 -3.34 9.00 4.58
N CYS A 203 -2.92 8.01 3.81
CA CYS A 203 -3.48 7.71 2.51
C CYS A 203 -4.78 6.89 2.70
N VAL A 204 -5.92 7.49 2.39
CA VAL A 204 -7.24 6.86 2.53
C VAL A 204 -7.63 6.06 1.26
N SER A 205 -6.96 6.32 0.15
CA SER A 205 -7.17 5.66 -1.15
C SER A 205 -5.84 5.14 -1.71
N SER A 206 -5.90 4.33 -2.77
CA SER A 206 -4.75 3.93 -3.59
C SER A 206 -4.18 5.08 -4.45
N ASP A 207 -4.23 6.31 -3.91
CA ASP A 207 -3.62 7.49 -4.50
C ASP A 207 -2.10 7.29 -4.57
N ARG A 208 -1.61 7.14 -5.80
CA ARG A 208 -0.20 6.87 -6.08
C ARG A 208 0.69 8.00 -5.61
N ASP A 209 0.21 9.24 -5.63
CA ASP A 209 1.02 10.38 -5.19
C ASP A 209 1.17 10.33 -3.67
N CYS A 210 0.08 10.10 -2.93
CA CYS A 210 0.13 9.93 -1.47
C CYS A 210 1.11 8.81 -1.06
N ILE A 211 1.03 7.65 -1.71
CA ILE A 211 1.90 6.50 -1.43
C ILE A 211 3.36 6.84 -1.69
N ARG A 212 3.69 7.52 -2.80
CA ARG A 212 5.07 7.94 -3.09
C ARG A 212 5.65 8.86 -2.03
N PHE A 213 4.86 9.82 -1.54
CA PHE A 213 5.27 10.68 -0.42
C PHE A 213 5.41 9.90 0.89
N LYS A 214 4.49 8.96 1.16
CA LYS A 214 4.47 8.12 2.36
C LYS A 214 5.67 7.17 2.46
N GLU A 215 6.12 6.64 1.32
CA GLU A 215 7.29 5.74 1.21
C GLU A 215 8.63 6.49 1.03
N GLY A 216 8.62 7.82 0.95
CA GLY A 216 9.83 8.64 0.87
C GLY A 216 10.45 8.73 -0.53
N TYR A 217 9.68 8.42 -1.59
CA TYR A 217 10.10 8.59 -2.98
C TYR A 217 10.00 10.03 -3.48
N GLU A 218 9.21 10.87 -2.81
CA GLU A 218 9.00 12.28 -3.13
C GLU A 218 9.25 13.19 -1.92
N ASN A 219 9.65 14.44 -2.19
CA ASN A 219 9.92 15.45 -1.17
C ASN A 219 8.76 16.44 -1.06
N PHE A 220 8.33 16.74 0.17
CA PHE A 220 7.23 17.69 0.36
C PHE A 220 7.64 19.11 -0.04
N SER A 221 6.69 19.86 -0.60
CA SER A 221 6.89 21.25 -1.01
C SER A 221 7.33 22.14 0.16
N MET A 222 7.98 23.27 -0.14
CA MET A 222 8.44 24.21 0.88
C MET A 222 7.28 24.79 1.70
N GLU A 223 6.13 24.98 1.07
CA GLU A 223 4.87 25.42 1.69
C GLU A 223 4.39 24.38 2.71
N THR A 224 4.39 23.12 2.32
CA THR A 224 3.98 22.01 3.19
C THR A 224 4.95 21.85 4.37
N ARG A 225 6.26 21.93 4.11
CA ARG A 225 7.29 21.88 5.17
C ARG A 225 7.12 23.03 6.16
N LYS A 226 6.81 24.24 5.68
CA LYS A 226 6.52 25.40 6.54
C LYS A 226 5.24 25.18 7.35
N CYS A 227 4.20 24.60 6.76
CA CYS A 227 2.95 24.26 7.44
C CYS A 227 3.18 23.28 8.61
N ILE A 228 3.91 22.18 8.35
CA ILE A 228 4.25 21.18 9.36
C ILE A 228 5.15 21.79 10.46
N ARG A 229 6.18 22.57 10.09
CA ARG A 229 7.08 23.20 11.05
C ARG A 229 6.37 24.21 11.96
N SER A 230 5.40 24.93 11.41
CA SER A 230 4.56 25.88 12.16
C SER A 230 3.41 25.24 12.93
N LYS A 231 3.30 23.89 12.92
CA LYS A 231 2.21 23.11 13.53
C LYS A 231 0.81 23.46 12.99
N LYS A 232 0.73 24.11 11.82
CA LYS A 232 -0.54 24.36 11.11
C LYS A 232 -1.05 23.10 10.41
N CYS A 233 -0.15 22.20 10.03
CA CYS A 233 -0.46 20.89 9.47
C CYS A 233 0.09 19.78 10.38
N ASN A 234 -0.64 18.68 10.49
CA ASN A 234 -0.15 17.48 11.15
C ASN A 234 0.95 16.79 10.33
N VAL A 235 1.87 16.11 11.01
CA VAL A 235 2.91 15.31 10.36
C VAL A 235 2.26 14.11 9.63
N PRO A 236 2.66 13.81 8.39
CA PRO A 236 2.17 12.64 7.68
C PRO A 236 2.68 11.35 8.34
N ARG A 237 1.86 10.30 8.36
CA ARG A 237 2.27 8.97 8.82
C ARG A 237 3.06 8.29 7.72
N CYS A 238 4.38 8.23 7.88
CA CYS A 238 5.27 7.58 6.93
C CYS A 238 5.17 6.04 7.03
N GLU A 239 5.46 5.36 5.91
CA GLU A 239 5.48 3.88 5.86
C GLU A 239 6.67 3.32 6.65
N TYR A 240 7.84 3.92 6.45
CA TYR A 240 9.10 3.44 7.00
C TYR A 240 9.68 4.46 8.01
N GLY A 241 9.14 4.51 9.23
CA GLY A 241 9.69 5.35 10.31
C GLY A 241 8.98 6.69 10.50
N MET A 242 9.64 7.68 11.10
CA MET A 242 9.07 9.01 11.37
C MET A 242 9.45 10.01 10.29
N TYR A 243 8.57 10.99 10.02
CA TYR A 243 8.84 12.08 9.09
C TYR A 243 10.11 12.86 9.48
N ASN A 244 11.08 12.95 8.56
CA ASN A 244 12.31 13.69 8.76
C ASN A 244 12.07 15.19 8.49
N ARG A 245 12.05 15.99 9.56
CA ARG A 245 11.80 17.45 9.47
C ARG A 245 12.95 18.21 8.79
N HIS A 246 14.17 17.68 8.83
CA HIS A 246 15.35 18.32 8.22
C HIS A 246 15.33 18.14 6.70
N GLU A 247 15.11 16.91 6.25
CA GLU A 247 15.03 16.59 4.81
C GLU A 247 13.67 16.94 4.21
N GLY A 248 12.63 17.03 5.03
CA GLY A 248 11.29 17.38 4.59
C GLY A 248 10.60 16.23 3.85
N ARG A 249 10.91 14.97 4.18
CA ARG A 249 10.39 13.76 3.53
C ARG A 249 10.22 12.59 4.51
N CYS A 250 9.47 11.59 4.09
CA CYS A 250 9.42 10.30 4.79
C CYS A 250 10.68 9.47 4.48
N PRO A 251 11.14 8.61 5.40
CA PRO A 251 12.30 7.76 5.16
C PRO A 251 11.96 6.64 4.17
N LYS A 252 12.96 6.22 3.40
CA LYS A 252 12.84 5.05 2.50
C LYS A 252 13.06 3.75 3.26
N LYS A 253 12.52 2.65 2.73
CA LYS A 253 12.73 1.29 3.28
C LYS A 253 14.21 0.96 3.53
N ILE A 254 15.10 1.33 2.61
CA ILE A 254 16.54 1.05 2.73
C ILE A 254 17.22 1.89 3.83
N GLU A 255 16.74 3.09 4.08
CA GLU A 255 17.26 3.98 5.14
C GLU A 255 16.93 3.39 6.52
N ARG A 256 15.71 2.85 6.70
CA ARG A 256 15.33 2.12 7.91
C ARG A 256 16.13 0.83 8.13
N ILE A 257 16.41 0.08 7.06
CA ILE A 257 17.23 -1.15 7.15
C ILE A 257 18.66 -0.79 7.59
N ASN A 258 19.22 0.29 7.04
CA ASN A 258 20.57 0.76 7.39
C ASN A 258 20.67 1.30 8.82
N GLU A 259 19.61 1.95 9.34
CA GLU A 259 19.53 2.37 10.74
C GLU A 259 19.47 1.19 11.72
N GLN A 260 18.82 0.10 11.31
CA GLN A 260 18.56 -1.06 12.17
C GLN A 260 19.69 -2.11 12.14
N PHE A 261 20.53 -2.09 11.10
CA PHE A 261 21.70 -2.97 10.95
C PHE A 261 22.94 -2.18 10.49
N PRO A 262 23.58 -1.39 11.38
CA PRO A 262 24.77 -0.60 11.03
C PRO A 262 26.03 -1.44 10.72
N GLN A 263 25.97 -2.78 10.82
CA GLN A 263 27.13 -3.68 10.78
C GLN A 263 27.42 -4.33 9.41
N TYR A 264 26.77 -3.89 8.33
CA TYR A 264 27.11 -4.34 6.96
C TYR A 264 27.72 -3.21 6.13
N ARG A 265 28.77 -2.60 6.66
CA ARG A 265 29.62 -1.66 5.93
C ARG A 265 31.07 -2.09 6.00
#